data_AF-A0A6P1E024-F1
#
_entry.id   AF-A0A6P1E024-F1
#
_cell.length_a   1.000
_cell.length_b   1.000
_cell.length_c   1.000
_cell.angle_alpha   90.00
_cell.angle_beta   90.00
_cell.angle_gamma   90.00
#
_symmetry.space_group_name_H-M   'P 1'
#
loop_
_entity.id
_entity.type
_entity.pdbx_description
1 polymer ?
#
loop_
_entity_poly.entity_id
_entity_poly.type
_entity_poly.pdbx_seq_one_letter_code
_entity_poly.pdbx_strand_id
1 'polypeptide(L)'
;ALESGLAGLNVSVVQGTSDEAKGLLAHVERDLGAHHSTDLFHLQHEVSQAMSLALKRAEQQAETAAAEAKVRWQGACAAEQAYHRRRHGPGRPPAFAARIDEALSADVQASRAHERAQARRAEAKALIGALSEFDHPYELQQGQAQTPEQLQTRLGAVFARLETIAEEADLSERLCAHLAKAKRLTHSL
;
A
#
# COMPACT_ATOMS: atom_id res chain seq x y z
N ALA A 1 8.31 -37.84 10.00
CA ALA A 1 6.83 -37.96 10.01
C ALA A 1 6.30 -38.15 8.60
N LEU A 2 6.53 -37.21 7.67
CA LEU A 2 6.09 -37.35 6.28
C LEU A 2 6.71 -38.57 5.58
N GLU A 3 8.03 -38.75 5.68
CA GLU A 3 8.75 -39.92 5.14
C GLU A 3 8.15 -41.25 5.60
N SER A 4 7.87 -41.38 6.90
CA SER A 4 7.21 -42.56 7.46
C SER A 4 5.78 -42.75 6.96
N GLY A 5 5.06 -41.67 6.68
CA GLY A 5 3.70 -41.72 6.13
C GLY A 5 3.65 -42.06 4.64
N LEU A 6 4.73 -41.82 3.90
CA LEU A 6 4.87 -42.17 2.49
C LEU A 6 5.50 -43.56 2.28
N ALA A 7 5.96 -44.21 3.34
CA ALA A 7 6.62 -45.51 3.27
C ALA A 7 5.71 -46.56 2.61
N GLY A 8 6.18 -47.17 1.52
CA GLY A 8 5.45 -48.18 0.75
C GLY A 8 4.45 -47.63 -0.27
N LEU A 9 4.28 -46.31 -0.36
CA LEU A 9 3.48 -45.67 -1.42
C LEU A 9 4.38 -45.33 -2.62
N ASN A 10 3.89 -45.61 -3.84
CA ASN A 10 4.57 -45.23 -5.07
C ASN A 10 4.25 -43.78 -5.45
N VAL A 11 4.67 -42.83 -4.61
CA VAL A 11 4.43 -41.40 -4.78
C VAL A 11 5.72 -40.61 -4.55
N SER A 12 5.84 -39.48 -5.24
CA SER A 12 6.90 -38.49 -5.02
C SER A 12 6.29 -37.18 -4.57
N VAL A 13 6.94 -36.50 -3.62
CA VAL A 13 6.58 -35.13 -3.27
C VAL A 13 7.16 -34.22 -4.35
N VAL A 14 6.30 -33.48 -5.04
CA VAL A 14 6.71 -32.54 -6.10
C VAL A 14 6.80 -31.10 -5.60
N GLN A 15 5.98 -30.75 -4.60
CA GLN A 15 5.92 -29.41 -4.04
C GLN A 15 5.52 -29.41 -2.57
N GLY A 16 6.05 -28.46 -1.81
CA GLY A 16 5.59 -28.09 -0.48
C GLY A 16 5.22 -26.62 -0.43
N THR A 17 4.02 -26.31 0.06
CA THR A 17 3.58 -24.94 0.33
C THR A 17 3.61 -24.67 1.82
N SER A 18 4.32 -23.64 2.25
CA SER A 18 4.44 -23.32 3.67
C SER A 18 4.94 -21.90 3.86
N ASP A 19 5.10 -21.53 5.14
CA ASP A 19 5.82 -20.33 5.50
C ASP A 19 7.30 -20.40 5.11
N GLU A 20 7.97 -19.25 5.18
CA GLU A 20 9.40 -19.11 4.87
C GLU A 20 10.31 -19.58 6.02
N ALA A 21 9.84 -20.45 6.92
CA ALA A 21 10.69 -20.97 7.99
C ALA A 21 11.80 -21.84 7.39
N LYS A 22 13.04 -21.54 7.78
CA LYS A 22 14.25 -22.23 7.29
C LYS A 22 14.21 -23.75 7.45
N GLY A 23 13.55 -24.25 8.50
CA GLY A 23 13.39 -25.68 8.72
C GLY A 23 12.48 -26.34 7.68
N LEU A 24 11.40 -25.67 7.29
CA LEU A 24 10.48 -26.15 6.25
C LEU A 24 11.12 -26.07 4.86
N LEU A 25 11.78 -24.95 4.56
CA LEU A 25 12.58 -24.80 3.33
C LEU A 25 13.60 -25.93 3.19
N ALA A 26 14.42 -26.16 4.22
CA ALA A 26 15.41 -27.22 4.20
C ALA A 26 14.78 -28.60 4.02
N HIS A 27 13.66 -28.87 4.70
CA HIS A 27 12.98 -30.15 4.59
C HIS A 27 12.43 -30.39 3.18
N VAL A 28 11.73 -29.40 2.60
CA VAL A 28 11.13 -29.52 1.27
C VAL A 28 12.19 -29.59 0.18
N GLU A 29 13.16 -28.68 0.18
CA GLU A 29 14.13 -28.58 -0.91
C GLU A 29 15.26 -29.61 -0.83
N ARG A 30 15.75 -29.92 0.39
CA ARG A 30 16.95 -30.77 0.56
C ARG A 30 16.60 -32.21 0.90
N ASP A 31 15.68 -32.42 1.84
CA ASP A 31 15.34 -33.78 2.26
C ASP A 31 14.40 -34.46 1.25
N LEU A 32 13.42 -33.71 0.73
CA LEU A 32 12.43 -34.24 -0.23
C LEU A 32 12.80 -33.98 -1.69
N GLY A 33 13.73 -33.06 -1.97
CA GLY A 33 14.08 -32.66 -3.34
C GLY A 33 12.91 -32.04 -4.11
N ALA A 34 11.94 -31.50 -3.40
CA ALA A 34 10.70 -30.93 -3.94
C ALA A 34 10.81 -29.41 -4.09
N HIS A 35 9.95 -28.83 -4.92
CA HIS A 35 9.84 -27.38 -5.04
C HIS A 35 9.17 -26.79 -3.79
N HIS A 36 9.72 -25.72 -3.22
CA HIS A 36 9.00 -24.93 -2.21
C HIS A 36 8.31 -23.74 -2.86
N SER A 37 7.04 -23.54 -2.49
CA SER A 37 6.25 -22.36 -2.82
C SER A 37 5.81 -21.65 -1.55
N THR A 38 5.91 -20.32 -1.51
CA THR A 38 5.47 -19.51 -0.38
C THR A 38 3.94 -19.51 -0.28
N ASP A 39 3.41 -19.55 0.95
CA ASP A 39 1.97 -19.34 1.15
C ASP A 39 1.53 -17.88 0.94
N LEU A 40 0.26 -17.70 0.55
CA LEU A 40 -0.34 -16.38 0.31
C LEU A 40 -0.25 -15.44 1.53
N PHE A 41 -0.34 -15.98 2.76
CA PHE A 41 -0.32 -15.14 3.96
C PHE A 41 1.04 -14.48 4.15
N HIS A 42 2.14 -15.18 3.89
CA HIS A 42 3.49 -14.61 3.97
C HIS A 42 3.72 -13.53 2.91
N LEU A 43 3.24 -13.77 1.69
CA LEU A 43 3.28 -12.77 0.63
C LEU A 43 2.50 -11.51 1.02
N GLN A 44 1.24 -11.66 1.43
CA GLN A 44 0.39 -10.55 1.85
C GLN A 44 0.91 -9.85 3.09
N HIS A 45 1.53 -10.58 4.02
CA HIS A 45 2.15 -10.02 5.21
C HIS A 45 3.28 -9.06 4.84
N GLU A 46 4.19 -9.46 3.95
CA GLU A 46 5.31 -8.61 3.52
C GLU A 46 4.82 -7.34 2.80
N VAL A 47 3.84 -7.46 1.89
CA VAL A 47 3.25 -6.28 1.23
C VAL A 47 2.52 -5.39 2.24
N SER A 48 1.81 -5.98 3.20
CA SER A 48 1.11 -5.23 4.25
C SER A 48 2.07 -4.50 5.19
N GLN A 49 3.20 -5.13 5.55
CA GLN A 49 4.26 -4.50 6.34
C GLN A 49 4.88 -3.31 5.61
N ALA A 50 5.07 -3.42 4.31
CA ALA A 50 5.61 -2.33 3.50
C ALA A 50 4.66 -1.11 3.48
N MET A 51 3.36 -1.32 3.31
CA MET A 51 2.48 -0.22 2.85
C MET A 51 1.38 0.16 3.85
N SER A 52 0.72 -0.80 4.50
CA SER A 52 -0.59 -0.56 5.13
C SER A 52 -0.56 0.54 6.19
N LEU A 53 0.38 0.46 7.13
CA LEU A 53 0.48 1.43 8.23
C LEU A 53 1.04 2.78 7.75
N ALA A 54 2.03 2.76 6.85
CA ALA A 54 2.66 3.96 6.34
C ALA A 54 1.66 4.83 5.55
N LEU A 55 0.91 4.21 4.63
CA LEU A 55 -0.12 4.90 3.87
C LEU A 55 -1.26 5.40 4.75
N LYS A 56 -1.64 4.64 5.79
CA LYS A 56 -2.66 5.11 6.74
C LYS A 56 -2.21 6.35 7.52
N ARG A 57 -0.94 6.37 7.95
CA ARG A 57 -0.36 7.55 8.64
C ARG A 57 -0.28 8.75 7.71
N ALA A 58 0.13 8.55 6.45
CA ALA A 58 0.19 9.62 5.45
C ALA A 58 -1.20 10.21 5.18
N GLU A 59 -2.23 9.37 5.04
CA GLU A 59 -3.63 9.80 4.91
C GLU A 59 -4.07 10.66 6.12
N GLN A 60 -3.83 10.18 7.34
CA GLN A 60 -4.20 10.92 8.57
C GLN A 60 -3.47 12.25 8.72
N GLN A 61 -2.18 12.30 8.36
CA GLN A 61 -1.40 13.53 8.38
C GLN A 61 -1.93 14.54 7.36
N ALA A 62 -2.25 14.09 6.15
CA ALA A 62 -2.83 14.94 5.11
C ALA A 62 -4.24 15.43 5.48
N GLU A 63 -5.07 14.57 6.09
CA GLU A 63 -6.38 14.93 6.63
C GLU A 63 -6.27 16.05 7.68
N THR A 64 -5.35 15.87 8.63
CA THR A 64 -5.09 16.87 9.69
C THR A 64 -4.62 18.19 9.09
N ALA A 65 -3.66 18.14 8.15
CA ALA A 65 -3.14 19.33 7.48
C ALA A 65 -4.21 20.07 6.67
N ALA A 66 -5.12 19.33 6.01
CA ALA A 66 -6.26 19.91 5.29
C ALA A 66 -7.23 20.60 6.26
N ALA A 67 -7.56 19.96 7.39
CA ALA A 67 -8.41 20.56 8.42
C ALA A 67 -7.78 21.84 8.99
N GLU A 68 -6.49 21.84 9.31
CA GLU A 68 -5.76 23.01 9.81
C GLU A 68 -5.69 24.14 8.76
N ALA A 69 -5.44 23.81 7.50
CA ALA A 69 -5.42 24.80 6.40
C ALA A 69 -6.79 25.47 6.22
N LYS A 70 -7.87 24.68 6.29
CA LYS A 70 -9.25 25.17 6.23
C LYS A 70 -9.57 26.11 7.38
N VAL A 71 -9.20 25.75 8.60
CA VAL A 71 -9.38 26.61 9.78
C VAL A 71 -8.59 27.91 9.63
N ARG A 72 -7.35 27.87 9.10
CA ARG A 72 -6.56 29.08 8.84
C ARG A 72 -7.20 30.00 7.81
N TRP A 73 -7.72 29.46 6.71
CA TRP A 73 -8.45 30.23 5.70
C TRP A 73 -9.71 30.88 6.28
N GLN A 74 -10.54 30.12 6.99
CA GLN A 74 -11.73 30.65 7.67
C GLN A 74 -11.37 31.72 8.70
N GLY A 75 -10.27 31.54 9.44
CA GLY A 75 -9.74 32.52 10.38
C GLY A 75 -9.31 33.82 9.71
N ALA A 76 -8.69 33.76 8.52
CA ALA A 76 -8.32 34.93 7.74
C ALA A 76 -9.55 35.72 7.28
N CYS A 77 -10.58 35.03 6.75
CA CYS A 77 -11.85 35.64 6.37
C CYS A 77 -12.57 36.27 7.58
N ALA A 78 -12.61 35.57 8.71
CA ALA A 78 -13.23 36.07 9.93
C ALA A 78 -12.49 37.29 10.49
N ALA A 79 -11.16 37.34 10.38
CA ALA A 79 -10.35 38.47 10.82
C ALA A 79 -10.65 39.75 10.00
N GLU A 80 -10.80 39.62 8.67
CA GLU A 80 -11.22 40.73 7.80
C GLU A 80 -12.62 41.25 8.18
N GLN A 81 -13.59 40.35 8.33
CA GLN A 81 -14.94 40.71 8.74
C GLN A 81 -14.97 41.38 10.12
N ALA A 82 -14.22 40.86 11.09
CA ALA A 82 -14.12 41.42 12.42
C ALA A 82 -13.46 42.81 12.42
N TYR A 83 -12.49 43.04 11.55
CA TYR A 83 -11.92 44.36 11.31
C TYR A 83 -13.01 45.30 10.81
N HIS A 84 -13.71 44.99 9.72
CA HIS A 84 -14.72 45.91 9.18
C HIS A 84 -15.92 46.18 10.10
N ARG A 85 -16.19 45.33 11.10
CA ARG A 85 -17.23 45.55 12.13
C ARG A 85 -16.85 46.56 13.22
N ARG A 86 -15.56 46.86 13.39
CA ARG A 86 -15.07 47.77 14.44
C ARG A 86 -14.64 49.10 13.84
N ARG A 87 -14.75 50.18 14.62
CA ARG A 87 -14.21 51.48 14.23
C ARG A 87 -12.69 51.47 14.47
N HIS A 88 -11.91 51.80 13.45
CA HIS A 88 -10.45 51.85 13.52
C HIS A 88 -9.95 53.28 13.47
N GLY A 89 -8.79 53.52 14.09
CA GLY A 89 -8.08 54.78 13.99
C GLY A 89 -7.51 55.02 12.58
N PRO A 90 -6.93 56.20 12.31
CA PRO A 90 -6.30 56.50 11.04
C PRO A 90 -5.14 55.54 10.76
N GLY A 91 -5.07 54.99 9.54
CA GLY A 91 -4.01 54.07 9.12
C GLY A 91 -4.41 53.16 7.96
N ARG A 92 -3.43 52.49 7.35
CA ARG A 92 -3.67 51.49 6.30
C ARG A 92 -4.19 50.19 6.94
N PRO A 93 -5.28 49.59 6.43
CA PRO A 93 -5.72 48.27 6.87
C PRO A 93 -4.64 47.20 6.69
N PRO A 94 -4.66 46.12 7.49
CA PRO A 94 -3.89 44.92 7.21
C PRO A 94 -4.14 44.41 5.79
N ALA A 95 -3.16 43.70 5.21
CA ALA A 95 -3.26 43.12 3.87
C ALA A 95 -4.16 41.86 3.86
N PHE A 96 -5.46 42.02 4.12
CA PHE A 96 -6.41 40.91 4.24
C PHE A 96 -6.53 40.09 2.97
N ALA A 97 -6.70 40.73 1.81
CA ALA A 97 -6.79 40.04 0.52
C ALA A 97 -5.62 39.07 0.29
N ALA A 98 -4.37 39.55 0.44
CA ALA A 98 -3.19 38.72 0.27
C ALA A 98 -3.14 37.53 1.26
N ARG A 99 -3.54 37.75 2.53
CA ARG A 99 -3.59 36.70 3.55
C ARG A 99 -4.68 35.66 3.29
N ILE A 100 -5.83 36.10 2.79
CA ILE A 100 -6.95 35.22 2.43
C ILE A 100 -6.56 34.39 1.20
N ASP A 101 -5.97 35.01 0.19
CA ASP A 101 -5.51 34.32 -1.03
C ASP A 101 -4.44 33.27 -0.72
N GLU A 102 -3.45 33.61 0.12
CA GLU A 102 -2.42 32.68 0.58
C GLU A 102 -3.03 31.49 1.35
N ALA A 103 -3.93 31.78 2.30
CA ALA A 103 -4.58 30.74 3.09
C ALA A 103 -5.51 29.86 2.26
N LEU A 104 -6.21 30.42 1.27
CA LEU A 104 -7.05 29.67 0.33
C LEU A 104 -6.20 28.76 -0.55
N SER A 105 -5.08 29.27 -1.08
CA SER A 105 -4.14 28.46 -1.85
C SER A 105 -3.63 27.28 -1.02
N ALA A 106 -3.24 27.52 0.23
CA ALA A 106 -2.81 26.47 1.16
C ALA A 106 -3.92 25.43 1.45
N ASP A 107 -5.16 25.86 1.64
CA ASP A 107 -6.33 24.98 1.82
C ASP A 107 -6.58 24.08 0.61
N VAL A 108 -6.54 24.65 -0.59
CA VAL A 108 -6.68 23.90 -1.86
C VAL A 108 -5.56 22.88 -2.03
N GLN A 109 -4.30 23.24 -1.75
CA GLN A 109 -3.18 22.31 -1.85
C GLN A 109 -3.27 21.18 -0.83
N ALA A 110 -3.58 21.51 0.43
CA ALA A 110 -3.71 20.51 1.49
C ALA A 110 -4.88 19.54 1.23
N SER A 111 -6.02 20.06 0.74
CA SER A 111 -7.17 19.23 0.34
C SER A 111 -6.82 18.27 -0.79
N ARG A 112 -6.13 18.74 -1.83
CA ARG A 112 -5.64 17.87 -2.93
C ARG A 112 -4.64 16.83 -2.45
N ALA A 113 -3.76 17.19 -1.51
CA ALA A 113 -2.81 16.25 -0.92
C ALA A 113 -3.53 15.14 -0.15
N HIS A 114 -4.57 15.49 0.61
CA HIS A 114 -5.42 14.53 1.30
C HIS A 114 -6.14 13.59 0.33
N GLU A 115 -6.78 14.11 -0.72
CA GLU A 115 -7.42 13.30 -1.76
C GLU A 115 -6.45 12.30 -2.41
N ARG A 116 -5.22 12.75 -2.74
CA ARG A 116 -4.19 11.87 -3.30
C ARG A 116 -3.75 10.79 -2.32
N ALA A 117 -3.57 11.13 -1.04
CA ALA A 117 -3.19 10.17 -0.01
C ALA A 117 -4.29 9.10 0.20
N GLN A 118 -5.55 9.52 0.20
CA GLN A 118 -6.71 8.63 0.27
C GLN A 118 -6.77 7.71 -0.95
N ALA A 119 -6.61 8.25 -2.16
CA ALA A 119 -6.64 7.48 -3.40
C ALA A 119 -5.53 6.41 -3.43
N ARG A 120 -4.29 6.78 -3.09
CA ARG A 120 -3.15 5.84 -3.00
C ARG A 120 -3.41 4.71 -2.01
N ARG A 121 -3.96 5.03 -0.83
CA ARG A 121 -4.29 4.01 0.18
C ARG A 121 -5.39 3.06 -0.31
N ALA A 122 -6.43 3.60 -0.93
CA ALA A 122 -7.52 2.78 -1.47
C ALA A 122 -7.02 1.86 -2.58
N GLU A 123 -6.18 2.37 -3.48
CA GLU A 123 -5.57 1.62 -4.56
C GLU A 123 -4.63 0.52 -4.05
N ALA A 124 -3.72 0.84 -3.12
CA ALA A 124 -2.84 -0.15 -2.51
C ALA A 124 -3.64 -1.27 -1.81
N LYS A 125 -4.74 -0.92 -1.12
CA LYS A 125 -5.64 -1.91 -0.51
C LYS A 125 -6.28 -2.83 -1.56
N ALA A 126 -6.74 -2.27 -2.68
CA ALA A 126 -7.31 -3.06 -3.77
C ALA A 126 -6.29 -4.01 -4.40
N LEU A 127 -5.06 -3.53 -4.64
CA LEU A 127 -3.95 -4.33 -5.16
C LEU A 127 -3.55 -5.46 -4.20
N ILE A 128 -3.49 -5.20 -2.89
CA ILE A 128 -3.25 -6.24 -1.88
C ILE A 128 -4.37 -7.29 -1.89
N GLY A 129 -5.62 -6.86 -2.02
CA GLY A 129 -6.77 -7.76 -2.16
C GLY A 129 -6.69 -8.62 -3.42
N ALA A 130 -6.25 -8.05 -4.53
CA ALA A 130 -6.08 -8.77 -5.79
C ALA A 130 -5.02 -9.88 -5.69
N LEU A 131 -4.07 -9.81 -4.75
CA LEU A 131 -3.11 -10.89 -4.52
C LEU A 131 -3.80 -12.21 -4.15
N SER A 132 -4.95 -12.18 -3.48
CA SER A 132 -5.71 -13.38 -3.14
C SER A 132 -6.29 -14.09 -4.37
N GLU A 133 -6.54 -13.37 -5.46
CA GLU A 133 -7.06 -13.97 -6.70
C GLU A 133 -6.00 -14.79 -7.44
N PHE A 134 -4.71 -14.56 -7.15
CA PHE A 134 -3.59 -15.26 -7.76
C PHE A 134 -3.32 -16.63 -7.15
N ASP A 135 -3.77 -16.86 -5.92
CA ASP A 135 -3.63 -18.16 -5.23
C ASP A 135 -4.58 -19.22 -5.81
N HIS A 136 -5.60 -18.79 -6.55
CA HIS A 136 -6.59 -19.71 -7.11
C HIS A 136 -6.16 -20.21 -8.51
N PRO A 137 -6.14 -21.53 -8.78
CA PRO A 137 -5.68 -22.07 -10.08
C PRO A 137 -6.60 -21.71 -11.26
N TYR A 138 -7.80 -21.21 -10.98
CA TYR A 138 -8.75 -20.72 -11.97
C TYR A 138 -9.07 -19.24 -11.74
N GLU A 139 -9.27 -18.50 -12.82
CA GLU A 139 -9.79 -17.15 -12.78
C GLU A 139 -11.28 -17.19 -12.37
N LEU A 140 -11.66 -16.40 -11.36
CA LEU A 140 -12.94 -16.55 -10.67
C LEU A 140 -14.14 -16.06 -11.49
N GLN A 141 -13.96 -15.16 -12.46
CA GLN A 141 -15.06 -14.59 -13.24
C GLN A 141 -15.45 -15.48 -14.41
N GLN A 142 -14.47 -16.06 -15.11
CA GLN A 142 -14.65 -16.86 -16.32
C GLN A 142 -14.47 -18.36 -16.08
N GLY A 143 -13.95 -18.76 -14.91
CA GLY A 143 -13.71 -20.16 -14.56
C GLY A 143 -12.61 -20.81 -15.41
N GLN A 144 -11.73 -20.02 -16.02
CA GLN A 144 -10.67 -20.51 -16.89
C GLN A 144 -9.40 -20.81 -16.08
N ALA A 145 -8.70 -21.88 -16.44
CA ALA A 145 -7.42 -22.19 -15.84
C ALA A 145 -6.42 -21.05 -16.09
N GLN A 146 -5.74 -20.60 -15.04
CA GLN A 146 -4.71 -19.57 -15.19
C GLN A 146 -3.43 -20.20 -15.73
N THR A 147 -2.82 -19.61 -16.76
CA THR A 147 -1.49 -20.05 -17.20
C THR A 147 -0.40 -19.37 -16.36
N PRO A 148 0.77 -20.00 -16.17
CA PRO A 148 1.89 -19.38 -15.47
C PRO A 148 2.29 -18.01 -16.06
N GLU A 149 2.23 -17.85 -17.38
CA GLU A 149 2.58 -16.60 -18.06
C GLU A 149 1.58 -15.47 -17.78
N GLN A 150 0.28 -15.81 -17.74
CA GLN A 150 -0.77 -14.86 -17.37
C GLN A 150 -0.64 -14.43 -15.91
N LEU A 151 -0.37 -15.39 -15.02
CA LEU A 151 -0.16 -15.14 -13.60
C LEU A 151 1.05 -14.24 -13.36
N GLN A 152 2.18 -14.56 -13.99
CA GLN A 152 3.41 -13.77 -13.93
C GLN A 152 3.20 -12.33 -14.42
N THR A 153 2.46 -12.15 -15.53
CA THR A 153 2.16 -10.83 -16.08
C THR A 153 1.31 -9.99 -15.11
N ARG A 154 0.26 -10.59 -14.54
CA ARG A 154 -0.62 -9.90 -13.58
C ARG A 154 0.10 -9.56 -12.28
N LEU A 155 0.87 -10.49 -11.73
CA LEU A 155 1.72 -10.26 -10.55
C LEU A 155 2.74 -9.13 -10.81
N GLY A 156 3.42 -9.16 -11.95
CA GLY A 156 4.35 -8.12 -12.36
C GLY A 156 3.69 -6.73 -12.42
N ALA A 157 2.49 -6.63 -12.99
CA ALA A 157 1.73 -5.39 -13.05
C ALA A 157 1.32 -4.87 -11.66
N VAL A 158 0.88 -5.77 -10.77
CA VAL A 158 0.53 -5.42 -9.39
C VAL A 158 1.75 -4.89 -8.63
N PHE A 159 2.89 -5.59 -8.70
CA PHE A 159 4.11 -5.13 -8.04
C PHE A 159 4.63 -3.81 -8.60
N ALA A 160 4.62 -3.64 -9.92
CA ALA A 160 5.01 -2.37 -10.53
C ALA A 160 4.15 -1.21 -10.02
N ARG A 161 2.83 -1.43 -9.86
CA ARG A 161 1.95 -0.38 -9.35
C ARG A 161 2.17 -0.11 -7.85
N LEU A 162 2.38 -1.15 -7.04
CA LEU A 162 2.72 -0.99 -5.62
C LEU A 162 4.05 -0.24 -5.44
N GLU A 163 5.05 -0.51 -6.29
CA GLU A 163 6.34 0.20 -6.31
C GLU A 163 6.14 1.69 -6.66
N THR A 164 5.34 2.02 -7.67
CA THR A 164 5.00 3.42 -7.97
C THR A 164 4.29 4.11 -6.80
N ILE A 165 3.35 3.44 -6.13
CA ILE A 165 2.69 4.01 -4.95
C ILE A 165 3.70 4.25 -3.82
N ALA A 166 4.66 3.35 -3.64
CA ALA A 166 5.70 3.48 -2.63
C ALA A 166 6.61 4.70 -2.90
N GLU A 167 7.01 4.92 -4.16
CA GLU A 167 7.76 6.10 -4.59
C GLU A 167 6.95 7.39 -4.41
N GLU A 168 5.71 7.39 -4.88
CA GLU A 168 4.79 8.52 -4.78
C GLU A 168 4.47 8.95 -3.33
N ALA A 169 4.52 7.99 -2.40
CA ALA A 169 4.30 8.19 -0.97
C ALA A 169 5.60 8.38 -0.17
N ASP A 170 6.75 8.43 -0.85
CA ASP A 170 8.08 8.60 -0.24
C ASP A 170 8.34 7.59 0.90
N LEU A 171 8.03 6.31 0.65
CA LEU A 171 8.23 5.26 1.64
C LEU A 171 9.74 5.04 1.88
N SER A 172 10.11 4.92 3.15
CA SER A 172 11.50 4.65 3.55
C SER A 172 12.05 3.38 2.90
N GLU A 173 13.37 3.34 2.68
CA GLU A 173 14.08 2.17 2.13
C GLU A 173 13.75 0.86 2.87
N ARG A 174 13.62 0.93 4.21
CA ARG A 174 13.22 -0.23 5.04
C ARG A 174 11.86 -0.82 4.64
N LEU A 175 10.88 0.03 4.31
CA LEU A 175 9.56 -0.41 3.87
C LEU A 175 9.60 -0.93 2.44
N CYS A 176 10.35 -0.27 1.56
CA CYS A 176 10.58 -0.75 0.20
C CYS A 176 11.28 -2.12 0.18
N ALA A 177 12.14 -2.42 1.16
CA ALA A 177 12.77 -3.73 1.31
C ALA A 177 11.77 -4.87 1.57
N HIS A 178 10.67 -4.60 2.30
CA HIS A 178 9.58 -5.57 2.48
C HIS A 178 8.83 -5.83 1.16
N LEU A 179 8.56 -4.78 0.38
CA LEU A 179 7.93 -4.93 -0.94
C LEU A 179 8.84 -5.71 -1.91
N ALA A 180 10.14 -5.41 -1.91
CA ALA A 180 11.13 -6.15 -2.70
C ALA A 180 11.24 -7.62 -2.24
N LYS A 181 11.10 -7.90 -0.93
CA LYS A 181 11.02 -9.27 -0.41
C LYS A 181 9.78 -9.98 -0.94
N ALA A 182 8.59 -9.37 -0.85
CA ALA A 182 7.36 -9.94 -1.39
C ALA A 182 7.48 -10.29 -2.88
N LYS A 183 8.04 -9.39 -3.69
CA LYS A 183 8.26 -9.64 -5.13
C LYS A 183 9.20 -10.82 -5.41
N ARG A 184 10.19 -11.08 -4.54
CA ARG A 184 11.04 -12.26 -4.68
C ARG A 184 10.29 -13.56 -4.40
N LEU A 185 9.38 -13.54 -3.43
CA LEU A 185 8.55 -14.71 -3.05
C LEU A 185 7.58 -15.14 -4.17
N THR A 186 7.27 -14.25 -5.12
CA THR A 186 6.42 -14.63 -6.27
C THR A 186 7.15 -15.34 -7.40
N HIS A 187 8.48 -15.40 -7.38
CA HIS A 187 9.24 -16.20 -8.33
C HIS A 187 9.28 -17.69 -7.94
N SER A 188 8.84 -18.01 -6.73
CA SER A 188 8.66 -19.36 -6.18
C SER A 188 7.20 -19.82 -6.21
N LEU A 189 6.33 -19.13 -6.96
CA LEU A 189 4.93 -19.52 -7.19
C LEU A 189 4.77 -20.25 -8.53
#